data_AF-A0A2V8X2M4-F1
#
_entry.id   AF-A0A2V8X2M4-F1
#
_cell.length_a   1.000
_cell.length_b   1.000
_cell.length_c   1.000
_cell.angle_alpha   90.00
_cell.angle_beta   90.00
_cell.angle_gamma   90.00
#
_symmetry.space_group_name_H-M   'P 1'
#
loop_
_entity.id
_entity.type
_entity.pdbx_description
1 polymer ?
#
loop_
_entity_poly.entity_id
_entity_poly.type
_entity_poly.pdbx_seq_one_letter_code
_entity_poly.pdbx_strand_id
1 'polypeptide(L)'
;MRVEVVERIPESRAGDAQVTEDPSVKLALKNFQNAIQSDDSFFDNHGKGMGPIVAEGDGNATCGGSFLVTFRDEKLVRNQGLYFQLIQKLTELLKEAGSQNVLAASICLISGGQKEVPKGTLGLKIHLEAKGDSSEQASLRWGLGLAHLQQALLFISRYLRQQVSGKKE
;
A
#
# COMPACT_ATOMS: atom_id res chain seq x y z
N MET A 1 -3.15 -12.67 4.19
CA MET A 1 -2.33 -11.66 4.90
C MET A 1 -3.16 -11.07 6.02
N ARG A 2 -2.56 -10.69 7.15
CA ARG A 2 -3.30 -10.00 8.22
C ARG A 2 -3.58 -8.57 7.76
N VAL A 3 -4.82 -8.09 7.89
CA VAL A 3 -5.19 -6.73 7.46
C VAL A 3 -5.94 -6.01 8.57
N GLU A 4 -5.48 -4.82 8.91
CA GLU A 4 -6.03 -3.98 9.97
C GLU A 4 -6.31 -2.57 9.44
N VAL A 5 -7.48 -2.01 9.79
CA VAL A 5 -7.81 -0.60 9.54
C VAL A 5 -7.51 0.15 10.82
N VAL A 6 -6.61 1.12 10.75
CA VAL A 6 -6.08 1.85 11.91
C VAL A 6 -6.35 3.34 11.77
N GLU A 7 -6.47 4.03 12.90
CA GLU A 7 -6.65 5.50 12.93
C GLU A 7 -5.37 6.25 12.53
N ARG A 8 -4.20 5.64 12.75
CA ARG A 8 -2.90 6.22 12.42
C ARG A 8 -1.88 5.12 12.18
N ILE A 9 -1.10 5.29 11.10
CA ILE A 9 0.13 4.52 10.88
C ILE A 9 1.27 5.32 11.51
N PRO A 10 2.01 4.77 12.50
CA PRO A 10 3.14 5.45 13.09
C PRO A 10 4.21 5.72 12.03
N GLU A 11 4.83 6.89 12.08
CA GLU A 11 6.02 7.16 11.28
C GLU A 11 7.16 6.33 11.85
N SER A 12 7.82 5.53 11.00
CA SER A 12 8.93 4.71 11.43
C SER A 12 10.03 5.61 11.99
N ARG A 13 10.37 5.45 13.28
CA ARG A 13 11.51 6.13 13.88
C ARG A 13 12.78 5.52 13.29
N ALA A 14 13.65 6.34 12.74
CA ALA A 14 14.93 5.97 12.16
C ALA A 14 15.96 5.51 13.22
N GLY A 15 15.63 4.50 14.03
CA GLY A 15 16.58 3.79 14.88
C GLY A 15 17.02 2.52 14.17
N ASP A 16 18.32 2.38 13.90
CA ASP A 16 19.06 1.27 13.25
C ASP A 16 18.49 0.68 11.93
N ALA A 17 17.39 1.25 11.47
CA ALA A 17 16.66 0.98 10.25
C ALA A 17 17.49 1.35 9.01
N GLN A 18 18.07 0.36 8.33
CA GLN A 18 18.72 0.59 7.04
C GLN A 18 17.68 0.56 5.91
N VAL A 19 17.72 1.55 5.03
CA VAL A 19 16.97 1.51 3.77
C VAL A 19 17.52 0.34 2.97
N THR A 20 16.67 -0.63 2.65
CA THR A 20 17.15 -1.82 1.95
C THR A 20 17.61 -1.49 0.53
N GLU A 21 18.81 -1.97 0.19
CA GLU A 21 19.35 -1.88 -1.16
C GLU A 21 19.04 -3.12 -2.01
N ASP A 22 18.28 -4.08 -1.45
CA ASP A 22 17.95 -5.35 -2.05
C ASP A 22 17.36 -5.18 -3.47
N PRO A 23 17.99 -5.77 -4.51
CA PRO A 23 17.51 -5.68 -5.89
C PRO A 23 16.08 -6.18 -6.08
N SER A 24 15.66 -7.20 -5.32
CA SER A 24 14.30 -7.76 -5.38
C SER A 24 13.26 -6.75 -4.89
N VAL A 25 13.58 -6.01 -3.84
CA VAL A 25 12.74 -4.94 -3.30
C VAL A 25 12.68 -3.77 -4.28
N LYS A 26 13.83 -3.35 -4.83
CA LYS A 26 13.89 -2.29 -5.86
C LYS A 26 13.04 -2.66 -7.07
N LEU A 27 13.10 -3.91 -7.53
CA LEU A 27 12.29 -4.41 -8.63
C LEU A 27 10.80 -4.45 -8.29
N ALA A 28 10.43 -4.94 -7.10
CA ALA A 28 9.04 -4.98 -6.65
C ALA A 28 8.43 -3.56 -6.56
N LEU A 29 9.19 -2.59 -6.01
CA LEU A 29 8.81 -1.19 -5.96
C LEU A 29 8.64 -0.57 -7.34
N LYS A 30 9.55 -0.85 -8.28
CA LYS A 30 9.47 -0.37 -9.66
C LYS A 30 8.24 -0.94 -10.37
N ASN A 31 7.98 -2.24 -10.24
CA ASN A 31 6.79 -2.89 -10.81
C ASN A 31 5.51 -2.30 -10.21
N PHE A 32 5.52 -2.19 -8.87
CA PHE A 32 4.78 -1.24 -8.05
C PHE A 32 4.29 0.00 -8.78
N GLN A 33 5.23 0.92 -8.89
CA GLN A 33 5.04 2.26 -9.41
C GLN A 33 4.57 2.23 -10.85
N ASN A 34 5.16 1.39 -11.72
CA ASN A 34 4.77 1.28 -13.11
C ASN A 34 3.30 0.85 -13.27
N ALA A 35 2.85 -0.12 -12.48
CA ALA A 35 1.47 -0.60 -12.53
C ALA A 35 0.50 0.47 -12.03
N ILE A 36 0.82 1.15 -10.92
CA ILE A 36 -0.03 2.22 -10.38
C ILE A 36 0.01 3.46 -11.27
N GLN A 37 1.07 3.71 -12.02
CA GLN A 37 1.21 4.81 -12.99
C GLN A 37 0.63 4.49 -14.38
N SER A 38 0.32 3.23 -14.67
CA SER A 38 -0.35 2.83 -15.92
C SER A 38 -1.74 3.44 -16.07
N ASP A 39 -2.23 3.52 -17.31
CA ASP A 39 -3.60 3.96 -17.61
C ASP A 39 -4.67 3.04 -17.03
N ASP A 40 -4.30 1.83 -16.61
CA ASP A 40 -5.19 0.85 -15.98
C ASP A 40 -5.46 1.11 -14.50
N SER A 41 -4.74 2.03 -13.88
CA SER A 41 -4.93 2.43 -12.49
C SER A 41 -5.85 3.65 -12.38
N PHE A 42 -6.85 3.56 -11.49
CA PHE A 42 -7.60 4.74 -11.03
C PHE A 42 -6.84 5.59 -10.01
N PHE A 43 -5.70 5.09 -9.57
CA PHE A 43 -4.98 5.64 -8.43
C PHE A 43 -3.67 6.27 -8.85
N ASP A 44 -3.26 7.29 -8.10
CA ASP A 44 -1.91 7.82 -8.08
C ASP A 44 -1.20 7.36 -6.80
N ASN A 45 0.13 7.32 -6.85
CA ASN A 45 0.97 7.03 -5.70
C ASN A 45 1.81 8.26 -5.37
N HIS A 46 1.51 8.92 -4.24
CA HIS A 46 2.26 10.10 -3.78
C HIS A 46 3.37 9.77 -2.77
N GLY A 47 3.79 8.51 -2.69
CA GLY A 47 4.92 8.11 -1.86
C GLY A 47 6.27 8.60 -2.39
N LYS A 48 6.69 9.82 -2.02
CA LYS A 48 8.11 10.10 -1.76
C LYS A 48 8.45 9.50 -0.38
N GLY A 49 8.48 8.18 -0.26
CA GLY A 49 8.63 7.52 1.02
C GLY A 49 9.67 6.42 0.93
N MET A 50 10.67 6.49 1.81
CA MET A 50 11.79 5.57 1.98
C MET A 50 11.49 4.13 1.54
N GLY A 51 12.39 3.56 0.74
CA GLY A 51 12.40 2.13 0.48
C GLY A 51 12.31 1.36 1.79
N PRO A 52 11.75 0.15 1.78
CA PRO A 52 11.37 -0.49 3.02
C PRO A 52 12.59 -0.64 3.93
N ILE A 53 12.32 -0.43 5.20
CA ILE A 53 13.30 -0.56 6.25
C ILE A 53 13.40 -2.04 6.56
N VAL A 54 14.63 -2.55 6.60
CA VAL A 54 14.92 -3.85 7.17
C VAL A 54 15.46 -3.66 8.57
N ALA A 55 14.83 -4.32 9.53
CA ALA A 55 15.34 -4.45 10.89
C ALA A 55 15.70 -5.92 11.11
N GLU A 56 16.94 -6.17 11.55
CA GLU A 56 17.42 -7.50 11.91
C GLU A 56 17.32 -7.66 13.43
N GLY A 57 16.67 -8.75 13.86
CA GLY A 57 16.70 -9.25 15.23
C GLY A 57 17.22 -10.68 15.24
N ASP A 58 17.55 -11.20 16.42
CA ASP A 58 18.05 -12.57 16.60
C ASP A 58 17.02 -13.60 16.07
N GLY A 59 17.25 -14.10 14.85
CA GLY A 59 16.37 -15.02 14.12
C GLY A 59 15.02 -14.46 13.64
N ASN A 60 14.79 -13.15 13.69
CA ASN A 60 13.52 -12.52 13.29
C ASN A 60 13.76 -11.19 12.58
N ALA A 61 13.93 -11.24 11.26
CA ALA A 61 14.03 -10.05 10.42
C ALA A 61 12.65 -9.53 10.02
N THR A 62 12.53 -8.22 9.89
CA THR A 62 11.31 -7.55 9.39
C THR A 62 11.63 -6.60 8.25
N CYS A 63 10.80 -6.58 7.21
CA CYS A 63 10.87 -5.66 6.09
C CYS A 63 9.56 -4.87 6.01
N GLY A 64 9.61 -3.54 6.15
CA GLY A 64 8.43 -2.70 6.29
C GLY A 64 8.47 -1.43 5.43
N GLY A 65 7.35 -1.09 4.77
CA GLY A 65 7.27 0.06 3.88
C GLY A 65 5.85 0.63 3.78
N SER A 66 5.76 1.95 3.58
CA SER A 66 4.48 2.68 3.54
C SER A 66 4.25 3.34 2.18
N PHE A 67 2.99 3.33 1.75
CA PHE A 67 2.53 3.87 0.49
C PHE A 67 1.38 4.84 0.72
N LEU A 68 1.28 5.85 -0.14
CA LEU A 68 0.15 6.76 -0.15
C LEU A 68 -0.55 6.68 -1.49
N VAL A 69 -1.80 6.22 -1.46
CA VAL A 69 -2.63 6.04 -2.64
C VAL A 69 -3.74 7.09 -2.64
N THR A 70 -3.92 7.79 -3.76
CA THR A 70 -5.02 8.75 -3.98
C THR A 70 -5.75 8.40 -5.28
N PHE A 71 -6.97 8.89 -5.46
CA PHE A 71 -7.60 8.85 -6.79
C PHE A 71 -6.90 9.84 -7.74
N ARG A 72 -6.73 9.47 -9.01
CA ARG A 72 -6.21 10.39 -10.03
C ARG A 72 -7.18 11.50 -10.39
N ASP A 73 -8.47 11.17 -10.41
CA ASP A 73 -9.50 12.15 -10.74
C ASP A 73 -9.72 13.08 -9.56
N GLU A 74 -9.41 14.36 -9.76
CA GLU A 74 -9.57 15.44 -8.78
C GLU A 74 -11.01 15.59 -8.25
N LYS A 75 -12.01 15.08 -8.97
CA LYS A 75 -13.40 15.04 -8.49
C LYS A 75 -13.62 13.94 -7.45
N LEU A 76 -12.80 12.89 -7.48
CA LEU A 76 -12.93 11.73 -6.61
C LEU A 76 -12.04 11.81 -5.37
N VAL A 77 -10.96 12.61 -5.38
CA VAL A 77 -10.03 12.73 -4.24
C VAL A 77 -10.67 13.24 -2.94
N ARG A 78 -11.86 13.85 -3.00
CA ARG A 78 -12.60 14.33 -1.82
C ARG A 78 -13.74 13.39 -1.40
N ASN A 79 -13.99 12.34 -2.16
CA ASN A 79 -15.15 11.48 -1.97
C ASN A 79 -14.85 10.43 -0.88
N GLN A 80 -15.23 10.75 0.35
CA GLN A 80 -15.03 9.88 1.51
C GLN A 80 -15.73 8.51 1.35
N GLY A 81 -16.90 8.48 0.71
CA GLY A 81 -17.62 7.23 0.42
C GLY A 81 -16.83 6.28 -0.47
N LEU A 82 -16.16 6.80 -1.50
CA LEU A 82 -15.29 5.98 -2.37
C LEU A 82 -14.06 5.47 -1.62
N TYR A 83 -13.49 6.26 -0.71
CA TYR A 83 -12.38 5.78 0.13
C TYR A 83 -12.82 4.67 1.09
N PHE A 84 -14.02 4.76 1.68
CA PHE A 84 -14.53 3.66 2.50
C PHE A 84 -14.76 2.38 1.68
N GLN A 85 -15.32 2.49 0.47
CA GLN A 85 -15.46 1.35 -0.44
C GLN A 85 -14.10 0.76 -0.83
N LEU A 86 -13.11 1.62 -1.10
CA LEU A 86 -11.73 1.22 -1.37
C LEU A 86 -11.14 0.42 -0.19
N ILE A 87 -11.29 0.93 1.04
CA ILE A 87 -10.81 0.24 2.26
C ILE A 87 -11.48 -1.13 2.42
N GLN A 88 -12.79 -1.21 2.23
CA GLN A 88 -13.53 -2.46 2.34
C GLN A 88 -13.03 -3.49 1.31
N LYS A 89 -12.92 -3.08 0.03
CA LYS A 89 -12.47 -3.97 -1.04
C LYS A 89 -11.02 -4.37 -0.92
N LEU A 90 -10.14 -3.45 -0.52
CA LEU A 90 -8.75 -3.78 -0.21
C LEU A 90 -8.67 -4.79 0.93
N THR A 91 -9.45 -4.59 2.00
CA THR A 91 -9.45 -5.51 3.15
C THR A 91 -9.89 -6.91 2.74
N GLU A 92 -10.94 -7.03 1.91
CA GLU A 92 -11.42 -8.30 1.35
C GLU A 92 -10.30 -9.01 0.56
N LEU A 93 -9.76 -8.36 -0.47
CA LEU A 93 -8.78 -8.95 -1.38
C LEU A 93 -7.45 -9.27 -0.68
N LEU A 94 -7.01 -8.43 0.24
CA LEU A 94 -5.74 -8.60 0.93
C LEU A 94 -5.80 -9.67 2.03
N LYS A 95 -6.96 -9.88 2.67
CA LYS A 95 -7.12 -10.95 3.66
C LYS A 95 -6.93 -12.33 3.04
N GLU A 96 -7.40 -12.51 1.80
CA GLU A 96 -7.27 -13.74 1.02
C GLU A 96 -5.86 -13.95 0.46
N ALA A 97 -5.01 -12.93 0.44
CA ALA A 97 -3.71 -12.97 -0.20
C ALA A 97 -2.56 -13.32 0.77
N GLY A 98 -1.84 -14.42 0.54
CA GLY A 98 -0.64 -14.77 1.30
C GLY A 98 -0.86 -15.17 2.77
N SER A 99 0.21 -15.50 3.48
CA SER A 99 0.14 -16.03 4.87
C SER A 99 -0.03 -14.92 5.91
N GLN A 100 -0.99 -15.10 6.83
CA GLN A 100 -1.32 -14.11 7.88
C GLN A 100 -0.25 -14.00 8.97
N ASN A 101 0.61 -15.01 9.13
CA ASN A 101 1.63 -15.03 10.19
C ASN A 101 2.89 -14.24 9.82
N VAL A 102 3.12 -14.01 8.53
CA VAL A 102 4.38 -13.47 8.01
C VAL A 102 4.19 -12.21 7.18
N LEU A 103 2.96 -11.82 6.89
CA LEU A 103 2.63 -10.65 6.09
C LEU A 103 1.43 -9.92 6.69
N ALA A 104 1.60 -8.63 6.94
CA ALA A 104 0.60 -7.74 7.50
C ALA A 104 0.45 -6.45 6.68
N ALA A 105 -0.79 -5.95 6.59
CA ALA A 105 -1.13 -4.65 6.04
C ALA A 105 -1.91 -3.82 7.06
N SER A 106 -1.49 -2.58 7.28
CA SER A 106 -2.24 -1.59 8.03
C SER A 106 -2.72 -0.50 7.09
N ILE A 107 -4.01 -0.16 7.15
CA ILE A 107 -4.66 0.79 6.25
C ILE A 107 -5.21 1.96 7.06
N CYS A 108 -4.89 3.18 6.64
CA CYS A 108 -5.30 4.41 7.31
C CYS A 108 -5.82 5.43 6.30
N LEU A 109 -7.03 5.94 6.50
CA LEU A 109 -7.54 7.09 5.76
C LEU A 109 -6.89 8.37 6.31
N ILE A 110 -6.29 9.17 5.44
CA ILE A 110 -5.69 10.46 5.80
C ILE A 110 -6.41 11.60 5.08
N SER A 111 -6.49 12.76 5.73
CA SER A 111 -7.08 13.98 5.17
C SER A 111 -6.07 15.12 5.08
N GLY A 112 -6.22 15.95 4.05
CA GLY A 112 -5.41 17.12 3.75
C GLY A 112 -5.22 18.05 4.95
N GLY A 113 -3.97 18.18 5.39
CA GLY A 113 -3.57 18.84 6.64
C GLY A 113 -2.31 18.20 7.24
N GLN A 114 -2.05 16.93 6.90
CA GLN A 114 -0.77 16.26 7.10
C GLN A 114 0.09 16.47 5.84
N LYS A 115 1.42 16.59 5.98
CA LYS A 115 2.39 16.97 4.93
C LYS A 115 2.38 16.09 3.66
N GLU A 116 1.57 15.03 3.63
CA GLU A 116 1.56 13.98 2.60
C GLU A 116 0.49 14.18 1.52
N VAL A 117 -0.63 14.89 1.80
CA VAL A 117 -1.72 15.12 0.83
C VAL A 117 -2.15 16.60 0.76
N PRO A 118 -2.51 17.14 -0.42
CA PRO A 118 -3.00 18.51 -0.56
C PRO A 118 -4.19 18.81 0.36
N LYS A 119 -4.28 20.04 0.87
CA LYS A 119 -5.36 20.48 1.77
C LYS A 119 -6.74 20.23 1.13
N GLY A 120 -7.65 19.62 1.89
CA GLY A 120 -9.01 19.32 1.44
C GLY A 120 -9.13 18.11 0.51
N THR A 121 -8.07 17.31 0.34
CA THR A 121 -8.10 16.01 -0.34
C THR A 121 -7.99 14.87 0.67
N LEU A 122 -8.39 13.68 0.29
CA LEU A 122 -8.21 12.45 1.06
C LEU A 122 -7.15 11.59 0.38
N GLY A 123 -6.48 10.76 1.17
CA GLY A 123 -5.58 9.73 0.68
C GLY A 123 -5.62 8.50 1.57
N LEU A 124 -5.16 7.38 1.03
CA LEU A 124 -5.09 6.12 1.75
C LEU A 124 -3.64 5.75 1.99
N LYS A 125 -3.21 5.80 3.25
CA LYS A 125 -1.89 5.35 3.66
C LYS A 125 -1.97 3.85 3.95
N ILE A 126 -1.06 3.08 3.35
CA ILE A 126 -1.01 1.63 3.48
C ILE A 126 0.41 1.27 3.92
N HIS A 127 0.54 0.61 5.07
CA HIS A 127 1.81 0.06 5.54
C HIS A 127 1.81 -1.44 5.29
N LEU A 128 2.85 -1.95 4.63
CA LEU A 128 3.11 -3.38 4.48
C LEU A 128 4.32 -3.75 5.32
N GLU A 129 4.16 -4.78 6.14
CA GLU A 129 5.22 -5.38 6.95
C GLU A 129 5.28 -6.88 6.67
N ALA A 130 6.47 -7.40 6.44
CA ALA A 130 6.72 -8.82 6.33
C ALA A 130 7.80 -9.28 7.31
N LYS A 131 7.64 -10.50 7.83
CA LYS A 131 8.58 -11.15 8.74
C LYS A 131 9.30 -12.29 8.04
N GLY A 132 10.56 -12.50 8.38
CA GLY A 132 11.36 -13.61 7.88
C GLY A 132 12.43 -14.06 8.86
N ASP A 133 12.92 -15.29 8.66
CA ASP A 133 14.04 -15.86 9.42
C ASP A 133 15.36 -15.17 9.03
N SER A 134 15.39 -14.52 7.87
CA SER A 134 16.48 -13.67 7.38
C SER A 134 15.93 -12.39 6.72
N SER A 135 16.77 -11.37 6.57
CA SER A 135 16.46 -10.13 5.88
C SER A 135 16.02 -10.37 4.43
N GLU A 136 16.70 -11.27 3.71
CA GLU A 136 16.34 -11.69 2.36
C GLU A 136 14.94 -12.32 2.31
N GLN A 137 14.62 -13.20 3.26
CA GLN A 137 13.31 -13.84 3.32
C GLN A 137 12.20 -12.83 3.64
N ALA A 138 12.46 -11.87 4.54
CA ALA A 138 11.54 -10.79 4.85
C ALA A 138 11.31 -9.87 3.63
N SER A 139 12.38 -9.51 2.91
CA SER A 139 12.33 -8.71 1.66
C SER A 139 11.51 -9.40 0.57
N LEU A 140 11.72 -10.69 0.34
CA LEU A 140 10.96 -11.47 -0.66
C LEU A 140 9.47 -11.53 -0.30
N ARG A 141 9.15 -11.80 0.97
CA ARG A 141 7.76 -11.84 1.46
C ARG A 141 7.09 -10.46 1.36
N TRP A 142 7.83 -9.39 1.63
CA TRP A 142 7.36 -8.02 1.47
C TRP A 142 7.08 -7.71 -0.01
N GLY A 143 7.98 -8.08 -0.92
CA GLY A 143 7.79 -7.93 -2.37
C GLY A 143 6.55 -8.67 -2.89
N LEU A 144 6.28 -9.87 -2.38
CA LEU A 144 5.05 -10.61 -2.67
C LEU A 144 3.80 -9.88 -2.14
N GLY A 145 3.87 -9.34 -0.92
CA GLY A 145 2.80 -8.52 -0.36
C GLY A 145 2.51 -7.27 -1.20
N LEU A 146 3.55 -6.63 -1.73
CA LEU A 146 3.42 -5.50 -2.64
C LEU A 146 2.76 -5.90 -3.97
N ALA A 147 3.09 -7.07 -4.51
CA ALA A 147 2.43 -7.60 -5.70
C ALA A 147 0.94 -7.87 -5.46
N HIS A 148 0.56 -8.40 -4.29
CA HIS A 148 -0.85 -8.56 -3.92
C HIS A 148 -1.58 -7.23 -3.79
N LEU A 149 -0.95 -6.22 -3.16
CA LEU A 149 -1.50 -4.87 -3.08
C LEU A 149 -1.69 -4.26 -4.48
N GLN A 150 -0.71 -4.43 -5.38
CA GLN A 150 -0.81 -4.02 -6.78
C GLN A 150 -2.03 -4.64 -7.47
N GLN A 151 -2.16 -5.97 -7.38
CA GLN A 151 -3.26 -6.70 -7.99
C GLN A 151 -4.62 -6.25 -7.46
N ALA A 152 -4.74 -6.05 -6.14
CA ALA A 152 -5.97 -5.58 -5.52
C ALA A 152 -6.35 -4.18 -6.02
N LEU A 153 -5.40 -3.25 -6.10
CA LEU A 153 -5.66 -1.90 -6.62
C LEU A 153 -6.06 -1.91 -8.11
N LEU A 154 -5.44 -2.75 -8.93
CA LEU A 154 -5.82 -2.89 -10.33
C LEU A 154 -7.21 -3.55 -10.49
N PHE A 155 -7.53 -4.52 -9.65
CA PHE A 155 -8.87 -5.14 -9.63
C PHE A 155 -9.94 -4.11 -9.26
N ILE A 156 -9.70 -3.33 -8.21
CA ILE A 156 -10.62 -2.25 -7.78
C ILE A 156 -10.72 -1.17 -8.86
N SER A 157 -9.61 -0.85 -9.54
CA SER A 157 -9.62 0.08 -10.68
C SER A 157 -10.59 -0.39 -11.77
N ARG A 158 -10.53 -1.67 -12.16
CA ARG A 158 -11.47 -2.24 -13.14
C ARG A 158 -12.92 -2.21 -12.65
N TYR A 159 -13.14 -2.57 -11.39
CA TYR A 159 -14.47 -2.54 -10.76
C TYR A 159 -15.08 -1.12 -10.77
N LEU A 160 -14.31 -0.11 -10.39
CA LEU A 160 -14.77 1.29 -10.41
C LEU A 160 -15.06 1.77 -11.84
N ARG A 161 -14.23 1.38 -12.82
CA ARG A 161 -14.47 1.66 -14.25
C ARG A 161 -15.83 1.14 -14.69
N GLN A 162 -16.15 -0.11 -14.36
CA GLN A 162 -17.43 -0.74 -14.70
C GLN A 162 -18.61 -0.01 -14.05
N GLN A 163 -18.49 0.40 -12.78
CA GLN A 163 -19.54 1.15 -12.11
C GLN A 163 -19.79 2.55 -12.70
N VAL A 164 -18.73 3.24 -13.11
CA VAL A 164 -18.83 4.58 -13.70
C VAL A 164 -19.39 4.50 -15.12
N SER A 165 -18.97 3.51 -15.91
CA SER A 165 -19.49 3.29 -17.27
C SER A 165 -20.93 2.77 -17.29
N GLY A 166 -21.33 1.96 -16.31
CA GLY A 166 -22.69 1.40 -16.21
C GLY A 166 -23.76 2.36 -15.67
N LYS A 167 -23.39 3.58 -15.26
CA LYS A 167 -24.34 4.63 -14.82
C LYS A 167 -24.77 5.59 -15.95
N LYS A 168 -24.51 5.22 -17.22
CA LYS A 168 -24.87 6.02 -18.40
C LYS A 168 -26.14 5.55 -19.13
N GLU A 169 -26.95 4.69 -18.51
CA GLU A 169 -28.28 4.30 -19.01
C GLU A 169 -29.40 5.06 -18.30
#